data_AF-A0A7W1DD62-F1
#
_entry.id   AF-A0A7W1DD62-F1
#
_cell.length_a   1.000
_cell.length_b   1.000
_cell.length_c   1.000
_cell.angle_alpha   90.00
_cell.angle_beta   90.00
_cell.angle_gamma   90.00
#
_symmetry.space_group_name_H-M   'P 1'
#
loop_
_entity.id
_entity.type
_entity.pdbx_description
1 polymer ?
#
loop_
_entity_poly.entity_id
_entity_poly.type
_entity_poly.pdbx_seq_one_letter_code
_entity_poly.pdbx_strand_id
1 'polypeptide(L)'
;MTNSTRTFIRIAGICSIIAPLLMLAADLLQIGGLRFEFTIVLWLAFVFFVPAILGLTYLIATYGSRLALLGGALTYFGVMAGAGMQVLFRVWAILEEKGSPQTIELLQGSTKLIALTQMIGISFPIGLLILAVCLLWNRVVSPFVVLVFAAGAILFPVGRIGGFWWAF
;
A
#
# COMPACT_ATOMS: atom_id res chain seq x y z
N MET A 1 5.80 -28.78 0.47
CA MET A 1 6.46 -27.46 0.26
C MET A 1 7.94 -27.68 0.02
N THR A 2 8.51 -27.11 -1.04
CA THR A 2 9.95 -27.18 -1.31
C THR A 2 10.72 -26.16 -0.44
N ASN A 3 12.05 -26.30 -0.33
CA ASN A 3 12.89 -25.34 0.40
C ASN A 3 12.81 -23.92 -0.18
N SER A 4 12.66 -23.79 -1.50
CA SER A 4 12.47 -22.51 -2.17
C SER A 4 11.17 -21.83 -1.72
N THR A 5 10.05 -22.57 -1.66
CA THR A 5 8.76 -22.05 -1.19
C THR A 5 8.81 -21.55 0.26
N ARG A 6 9.47 -22.31 1.15
CA ARG A 6 9.63 -21.89 2.56
C ARG A 6 10.43 -20.60 2.69
N THR A 7 11.48 -20.45 1.88
CA THR A 7 12.33 -19.26 1.86
C THR A 7 11.53 -18.04 1.38
N PHE A 8 10.78 -18.19 0.29
CA PHE A 8 9.91 -17.14 -0.23
C PHE A 8 8.88 -16.65 0.80
N ILE A 9 8.20 -17.56 1.49
CA ILE A 9 7.20 -17.20 2.51
C ILE A 9 7.85 -16.49 3.71
N ARG A 10 9.06 -16.87 4.11
CA ARG A 10 9.81 -16.15 5.17
C ARG A 10 10.12 -14.73 4.75
N ILE A 11 10.60 -14.52 3.53
CA ILE A 11 10.87 -13.19 2.98
C ILE A 11 9.58 -12.37 2.98
N ALA A 12 8.48 -12.92 2.44
CA ALA A 12 7.18 -12.26 2.45
C ALA A 12 6.71 -11.88 3.86
N GLY A 13 6.88 -12.77 4.84
CA GLY A 13 6.59 -12.49 6.25
C GLY A 13 7.40 -11.33 6.80
N ILE A 14 8.72 -11.31 6.57
CA ILE A 14 9.59 -10.18 6.98
C ILE A 14 9.14 -8.89 6.30
N CYS A 15 8.88 -8.93 5.00
CA CYS A 15 8.42 -7.77 4.25
C CYS A 15 7.07 -7.24 4.74
N SER A 16 6.17 -8.12 5.21
CA SER A 16 4.87 -7.74 5.78
C SER A 16 4.97 -6.96 7.10
N ILE A 17 6.12 -7.04 7.77
CA ILE A 17 6.44 -6.28 8.98
C ILE A 17 7.20 -4.99 8.61
N ILE A 18 8.20 -5.10 7.73
CA ILE A 18 9.02 -3.96 7.33
C ILE A 18 8.17 -2.90 6.60
N ALA A 19 7.28 -3.30 5.70
CA ALA A 19 6.47 -2.38 4.92
C ALA A 19 5.63 -1.41 5.77
N PRO A 20 4.80 -1.86 6.74
CA PRO A 20 4.05 -0.94 7.59
C PRO A 20 4.94 -0.11 8.53
N LEU A 21 6.10 -0.62 8.97
CA LEU A 21 7.06 0.17 9.75
C LEU A 21 7.66 1.32 8.94
N LEU A 22 8.04 1.05 7.69
CA LEU A 22 8.49 2.10 6.76
C LEU A 22 7.37 3.10 6.46
N MET A 23 6.13 2.63 6.31
CA MET A 23 4.98 3.50 6.13
C MET A 23 4.78 4.44 7.32
N LEU A 24 4.87 3.93 8.56
CA LEU A 24 4.81 4.74 9.77
C LEU A 24 5.97 5.73 9.85
N ALA A 25 7.20 5.29 9.52
CA ALA A 25 8.37 6.17 9.48
C ALA A 25 8.19 7.32 8.47
N ALA A 26 7.63 7.03 7.30
CA ALA A 26 7.29 8.05 6.31
C ALA A 26 6.27 9.05 6.87
N ASP A 27 5.24 8.59 7.58
CA ASP A 27 4.23 9.47 8.18
C ASP A 27 4.83 10.40 9.24
N LEU A 28 5.77 9.91 10.05
CA LEU A 28 6.50 10.75 11.01
C LEU A 28 7.35 11.81 10.31
N LEU A 29 8.00 11.48 9.19
CA LEU A 29 8.75 12.45 8.38
C LEU A 29 7.83 13.52 7.79
N GLN A 30 6.64 13.11 7.32
CA GLN A 30 5.64 14.04 6.80
C GLN A 30 5.16 15.01 7.88
N ILE A 31 4.87 14.53 9.09
CA ILE A 31 4.50 15.36 10.24
C ILE A 31 5.64 16.31 10.63
N GLY A 32 6.90 15.87 10.50
CA GLY A 32 8.09 16.69 10.71
C GLY A 32 8.37 17.73 9.62
N GLY A 33 7.54 17.81 8.57
CA GLY A 33 7.68 18.79 7.48
C GLY A 33 8.62 18.37 6.34
N LEU A 34 9.16 17.15 6.37
CA LEU A 34 10.10 16.63 5.35
C LEU A 34 9.34 16.10 4.13
N ARG A 35 8.90 17.02 3.25
CA ARG A 35 8.03 16.75 2.10
C ARG A 35 8.66 15.88 1.01
N PHE A 36 9.98 15.88 0.86
CA PHE A 36 10.63 15.07 -0.17
C PHE A 36 10.99 13.69 0.37
N GLU A 37 11.58 13.63 1.56
CA GLU A 37 12.09 12.41 2.18
C GLU A 37 10.97 11.42 2.50
N PHE A 38 9.80 11.91 2.96
CA PHE A 38 8.68 11.02 3.27
C PHE A 38 8.26 10.19 2.05
N THR A 39 8.27 10.79 0.85
CA THR A 39 7.85 10.11 -0.38
C THR A 39 8.81 8.98 -0.77
N ILE A 40 10.11 9.11 -0.47
CA ILE A 40 11.12 8.08 -0.73
C ILE A 40 10.88 6.90 0.20
N VAL A 41 10.72 7.17 1.49
CA VAL A 41 10.49 6.14 2.51
C VAL A 41 9.17 5.43 2.25
N LEU A 42 8.12 6.17 1.88
CA LEU A 42 6.81 5.60 1.54
C LEU A 42 6.86 4.78 0.24
N TRP A 43 7.63 5.21 -0.76
CA TRP A 43 7.87 4.43 -1.96
C TRP A 43 8.58 3.11 -1.65
N LEU A 44 9.60 3.13 -0.78
CA LEU A 44 10.26 1.91 -0.31
C LEU A 44 9.29 1.00 0.44
N ALA A 45 8.41 1.54 1.28
CA ALA A 45 7.37 0.74 1.94
C ALA A 45 6.52 -0.04 0.92
N PHE A 46 6.12 0.60 -0.18
CA PHE A 46 5.39 -0.07 -1.27
C PHE A 46 6.19 -1.16 -1.97
N VAL A 47 7.51 -0.98 -2.15
CA VAL A 47 8.39 -2.05 -2.68
C VAL A 47 8.36 -3.28 -1.77
N PHE A 48 8.40 -3.08 -0.44
CA PHE A 48 8.30 -4.19 0.51
C PHE A 48 6.89 -4.81 0.58
N PHE A 49 5.83 -4.06 0.30
CA PHE A 49 4.49 -4.64 0.21
C PHE A 49 4.35 -5.67 -0.92
N VAL A 50 5.09 -5.53 -2.03
CA VAL A 50 4.99 -6.46 -3.18
C VAL A 50 5.27 -7.93 -2.78
N PRO A 51 6.44 -8.32 -2.24
CA PRO A 51 6.68 -9.69 -1.82
C PRO A 51 5.76 -10.12 -0.67
N ALA A 52 5.36 -9.19 0.22
CA ALA A 52 4.41 -9.49 1.29
C ALA A 52 3.04 -9.94 0.74
N ILE A 53 2.49 -9.21 -0.23
CA ILE A 53 1.22 -9.52 -0.88
C ILE A 53 1.33 -10.82 -1.65
N LEU A 54 2.37 -10.98 -2.49
CA LEU A 54 2.55 -12.19 -3.29
C LEU A 54 2.69 -13.44 -2.42
N GLY A 55 3.47 -13.36 -1.33
CA GLY A 55 3.63 -14.47 -0.40
C GLY A 55 2.36 -14.79 0.37
N LEU A 56 1.61 -13.78 0.80
CA LEU A 56 0.33 -13.96 1.49
C LEU A 56 -0.71 -14.59 0.56
N THR A 57 -0.86 -14.06 -0.66
CA THR A 57 -1.75 -14.59 -1.67
C THR A 57 -1.39 -16.02 -2.04
N TYR A 58 -0.11 -16.30 -2.27
CA TYR A 58 0.35 -17.66 -2.53
C TYR A 58 0.02 -18.60 -1.37
N LEU A 59 0.33 -18.20 -0.13
CA LEU A 59 0.05 -18.99 1.06
C LEU A 59 -1.44 -19.34 1.10
N ILE A 60 -2.34 -18.37 1.06
CA ILE A 60 -3.79 -18.60 1.14
C ILE A 60 -4.29 -19.44 -0.05
N ALA A 61 -3.77 -19.20 -1.26
CA ALA A 61 -4.16 -19.96 -2.45
C ALA A 61 -3.80 -21.45 -2.33
N THR A 62 -2.70 -21.79 -1.65
CA THR A 62 -2.35 -23.21 -1.38
C THR A 62 -3.33 -23.92 -0.45
N TYR A 63 -4.14 -23.18 0.32
CA TYR A 63 -5.25 -23.73 1.11
C TYR A 63 -6.56 -23.81 0.31
N GLY A 64 -6.54 -23.54 -1.00
CA GLY A 64 -7.67 -23.78 -1.90
C GLY A 64 -8.55 -22.55 -2.18
N SER A 65 -8.24 -21.38 -1.62
CA SER A 65 -9.05 -20.17 -1.86
C SER A 65 -8.65 -19.46 -3.16
N ARG A 66 -9.48 -19.57 -4.20
CA ARG A 66 -9.32 -18.79 -5.45
C ARG A 66 -9.56 -17.29 -5.24
N LEU A 67 -10.37 -16.91 -4.24
CA LEU A 67 -10.62 -15.52 -3.87
C LEU A 67 -9.33 -14.81 -3.41
N ALA A 68 -8.35 -15.55 -2.91
CA ALA A 68 -7.05 -15.01 -2.56
C ALA A 68 -6.32 -14.40 -3.77
N LEU A 69 -6.52 -14.93 -4.98
CA LEU A 69 -5.92 -14.38 -6.20
C LEU A 69 -6.53 -13.02 -6.55
N LEU A 70 -7.85 -12.88 -6.42
CA LEU A 70 -8.54 -11.60 -6.63
C LEU A 70 -8.11 -10.57 -5.58
N GLY A 71 -8.16 -10.95 -4.30
CA GLY A 71 -7.71 -10.08 -3.20
C GLY A 71 -6.25 -9.67 -3.36
N GLY A 72 -5.38 -10.62 -3.73
CA GLY A 72 -3.98 -10.39 -4.03
C GLY A 72 -3.75 -9.41 -5.17
N ALA A 73 -4.44 -9.62 -6.29
CA ALA A 73 -4.34 -8.74 -7.46
C ALA A 73 -4.79 -7.31 -7.13
N LEU A 74 -5.94 -7.14 -6.47
CA LEU A 74 -6.43 -5.83 -6.04
C LEU A 74 -5.45 -5.15 -5.09
N THR A 75 -4.94 -5.88 -4.09
CA THR A 75 -3.94 -5.33 -3.15
C THR A 75 -2.68 -4.90 -3.88
N TYR A 76 -2.19 -5.71 -4.83
CA TYR A 76 -1.01 -5.40 -5.63
C TYR A 76 -1.21 -4.15 -6.49
N PHE A 77 -2.31 -4.05 -7.24
CA PHE A 77 -2.58 -2.87 -8.06
C PHE A 77 -2.71 -1.59 -7.22
N GLY A 78 -3.35 -1.67 -6.07
CA GLY A 78 -3.45 -0.53 -5.16
C GLY A 78 -2.09 -0.10 -4.59
N VAL A 79 -1.20 -1.05 -4.27
CA VAL A 79 0.20 -0.74 -3.89
C VAL A 79 0.95 -0.06 -5.03
N MET A 80 0.82 -0.55 -6.26
CA MET A 80 1.48 0.05 -7.42
C MET A 80 0.96 1.47 -7.70
N ALA A 81 -0.34 1.70 -7.55
CA ALA A 81 -0.92 3.04 -7.62
C ALA A 81 -0.37 3.96 -6.52
N GLY A 82 -0.27 3.45 -5.28
CA GLY A 82 0.35 4.16 -4.16
C GLY A 82 1.80 4.55 -4.43
N ALA A 83 2.60 3.62 -4.97
CA ALA A 83 3.99 3.88 -5.38
C ALA A 83 4.09 4.92 -6.50
N GLY A 84 3.19 4.86 -7.49
CA GLY A 84 3.07 5.86 -8.55
C GLY A 84 2.74 7.25 -7.99
N MET A 85 1.84 7.33 -7.01
CA MET A 85 1.50 8.57 -6.32
C MET A 85 2.72 9.20 -5.63
N GLN A 86 3.63 8.39 -5.07
CA GLN A 86 4.86 8.91 -4.46
C GLN A 86 5.84 9.49 -5.49
N VAL A 87 5.83 9.02 -6.74
CA VAL A 87 6.60 9.66 -7.81
C VAL A 87 6.04 11.06 -8.08
N LEU A 88 4.71 11.19 -8.13
CA LEU A 88 4.04 12.47 -8.37
C LEU A 88 4.27 13.47 -7.23
N PHE A 89 4.21 13.02 -5.97
CA PHE A 89 4.50 13.88 -4.82
C PHE A 89 5.96 14.37 -4.81
N ARG A 90 6.92 13.58 -5.30
CA ARG A 90 8.30 14.05 -5.48
C ARG A 90 8.41 15.16 -6.53
N VAL A 91 7.77 14.94 -7.67
CA VAL A 91 7.73 15.95 -8.74
C VAL A 91 7.10 17.23 -8.22
N TRP A 92 5.99 17.11 -7.48
CA TRP A 92 5.35 18.26 -6.85
C TRP A 92 6.31 18.96 -5.88
N ALA A 93 6.91 18.25 -4.90
CA ALA A 93 7.83 18.87 -3.94
C ALA A 93 8.96 19.67 -4.62
N ILE A 94 9.52 19.14 -5.71
CA ILE A 94 10.55 19.82 -6.51
C ILE A 94 9.98 21.08 -7.21
N LEU A 95 8.80 20.99 -7.82
CA LEU A 95 8.17 22.12 -8.51
C LEU A 95 7.79 23.25 -7.54
N GLU A 96 7.38 22.89 -6.33
CA GLU A 96 7.07 23.83 -5.26
C GLU A 96 8.33 24.58 -4.83
N GLU A 97 9.43 23.86 -4.58
CA GLU A 97 10.74 24.46 -4.26
C GLU A 97 11.24 25.40 -5.36
N LYS A 98 10.95 25.08 -6.63
CA LYS A 98 11.31 25.91 -7.80
C LYS A 98 10.33 27.06 -8.07
N GLY A 99 9.31 27.26 -7.23
CA GLY A 99 8.36 28.36 -7.38
C GLY A 99 7.50 28.26 -8.63
N SER A 100 7.09 27.05 -9.02
CA SER A 100 6.22 26.78 -10.18
C SER A 100 4.80 26.32 -9.77
N PRO A 101 4.04 27.14 -8.99
CA PRO A 101 2.74 26.74 -8.43
C PRO A 101 1.67 26.46 -9.49
N GLN A 102 1.73 27.14 -10.63
CA GLN A 102 0.78 26.96 -11.74
C GLN A 102 0.83 25.55 -12.34
N THR A 103 2.02 24.93 -12.37
CA THR A 103 2.18 23.54 -12.85
C THR A 103 1.59 22.53 -11.88
N ILE A 104 1.63 22.84 -10.58
CA ILE A 104 1.06 21.99 -9.52
C ILE A 104 -0.46 21.96 -9.64
N GLU A 105 -1.11 23.12 -9.81
CA GLU A 105 -2.57 23.23 -9.98
C GLU A 105 -3.06 22.46 -11.21
N LEU A 106 -2.33 22.55 -12.34
CA LEU A 106 -2.65 21.81 -13.56
C LEU A 106 -2.53 20.29 -13.37
N LEU A 107 -1.57 19.82 -12.58
CA LEU A 107 -1.41 18.40 -12.26
C LEU A 107 -2.53 17.91 -11.34
N GLN A 108 -2.90 18.68 -10.31
CA GLN A 108 -3.97 18.32 -9.36
C GLN A 108 -5.34 18.24 -10.04
N GLY A 109 -5.63 19.15 -10.98
CA GLY A 109 -6.89 19.16 -11.73
C GLY A 109 -7.02 18.07 -12.79
N SER A 110 -5.96 17.28 -13.03
CA SER A 110 -5.97 16.26 -14.09
C SER A 110 -6.78 15.03 -13.68
N THR A 111 -7.94 14.85 -14.33
CA THR A 111 -8.78 13.65 -14.16
C THR A 111 -8.02 12.36 -14.46
N LYS A 112 -7.02 12.40 -15.36
CA LYS A 112 -6.16 11.24 -15.67
C LYS A 112 -5.31 10.85 -14.45
N LEU A 113 -4.81 11.84 -13.71
CA LEU A 113 -4.02 11.63 -12.50
C LEU A 113 -4.87 11.00 -11.41
N ILE A 114 -6.07 11.54 -11.19
CA ILE A 114 -7.05 11.04 -10.21
C ILE A 114 -7.43 9.59 -10.53
N ALA A 115 -7.75 9.30 -11.80
CA ALA A 115 -8.12 7.96 -12.22
C ALA A 115 -6.99 6.93 -12.01
N LEU A 116 -5.73 7.30 -12.29
CA LEU A 116 -4.59 6.39 -12.16
C LEU A 116 -4.11 6.19 -10.72
N THR A 117 -4.40 7.14 -9.82
CA THR A 117 -3.89 7.11 -8.44
C THR A 117 -4.96 6.78 -7.42
N GLN A 118 -6.03 7.58 -7.35
CA GLN A 118 -7.03 7.48 -6.29
C GLN A 118 -8.01 6.32 -6.53
N MET A 119 -8.54 6.20 -7.75
CA MET A 119 -9.48 5.11 -8.07
C MET A 119 -8.81 3.74 -7.98
N ILE A 120 -7.59 3.61 -8.52
CA ILE A 120 -6.81 2.38 -8.41
C ILE A 120 -6.31 2.20 -6.97
N GLY A 121 -5.97 3.26 -6.24
CA GLY A 121 -5.52 3.19 -4.85
C GLY A 121 -6.55 2.57 -3.91
N ILE A 122 -7.85 2.78 -4.14
CA ILE A 122 -8.95 2.15 -3.37
C ILE A 122 -8.95 0.62 -3.51
N SER A 123 -8.36 0.06 -4.57
CA SER A 123 -8.22 -1.39 -4.69
C SER A 123 -7.33 -2.00 -3.61
N PHE A 124 -6.41 -1.23 -3.01
CA PHE A 124 -5.56 -1.70 -1.91
C PHE A 124 -6.38 -2.15 -0.69
N PRO A 125 -7.15 -1.27 -0.01
CA PRO A 125 -7.93 -1.67 1.16
C PRO A 125 -9.00 -2.72 0.84
N ILE A 126 -9.62 -2.67 -0.34
CA ILE A 126 -10.59 -3.70 -0.76
C ILE A 126 -9.91 -5.06 -0.88
N GLY A 127 -8.77 -5.12 -1.59
CA GLY A 127 -7.99 -6.35 -1.72
C GLY A 127 -7.53 -6.89 -0.37
N LEU A 128 -7.08 -6.02 0.52
CA LEU A 128 -6.60 -6.38 1.85
C LEU A 128 -7.72 -6.95 2.73
N LEU A 129 -8.95 -6.39 2.65
CA LEU A 129 -10.14 -6.96 3.30
C LEU A 129 -10.48 -8.34 2.76
N ILE A 130 -10.45 -8.54 1.43
CA ILE A 130 -10.70 -9.85 0.81
C ILE A 130 -9.67 -10.88 1.31
N LEU A 131 -8.39 -10.50 1.37
CA LEU A 131 -7.33 -11.35 1.92
C LEU A 131 -7.55 -11.68 3.40
N ALA A 132 -7.96 -10.69 4.22
CA ALA A 132 -8.28 -10.91 5.63
C ALA A 132 -9.44 -11.90 5.82
N VAL A 133 -10.51 -11.77 5.04
CA VAL A 133 -11.65 -12.70 5.03
C VAL A 133 -11.18 -14.10 4.62
N CYS A 134 -10.33 -14.21 3.60
CA CYS A 134 -9.78 -15.51 3.20
C CYS A 134 -8.90 -16.14 4.29
N LEU A 135 -8.08 -15.35 5.00
CA LEU A 135 -7.29 -15.84 6.14
C LEU A 135 -8.18 -16.37 7.26
N LEU A 136 -9.29 -15.68 7.54
CA LEU A 136 -10.26 -16.09 8.55
C LEU A 136 -10.94 -17.41 8.18
N TRP A 137 -11.47 -17.51 6.96
CA TRP A 137 -12.19 -18.70 6.51
C TRP A 137 -11.30 -19.94 6.41
N ASN A 138 -10.08 -19.77 5.90
CA ASN A 138 -9.16 -20.89 5.71
C ASN A 138 -8.34 -21.20 6.98
N ARG A 139 -8.50 -20.42 8.06
CA ARG A 139 -7.81 -20.56 9.36
C ARG A 139 -6.29 -20.74 9.21
N VAL A 140 -5.71 -20.02 8.25
CA VAL A 140 -4.29 -20.16 7.87
C VAL A 140 -3.37 -19.58 8.95
N VAL A 141 -3.83 -18.52 9.63
CA VAL A 141 -3.08 -17.76 10.63
C VAL A 141 -3.95 -17.50 11.86
N SER A 142 -3.33 -16.99 12.92
CA SER A 142 -4.03 -16.52 14.12
C SER A 142 -5.11 -15.48 13.79
N PRO A 143 -6.29 -15.50 14.46
CA PRO A 143 -7.31 -14.46 14.33
C PRO A 143 -6.80 -13.04 14.61
N PHE A 144 -5.75 -12.90 15.43
CA PHE A 144 -5.13 -11.61 15.68
C PHE A 144 -4.53 -11.00 14.41
N VAL A 145 -3.86 -11.81 13.58
CA VAL A 145 -3.29 -11.36 12.30
C VAL A 145 -4.41 -10.91 11.36
N VAL A 146 -5.51 -11.66 11.30
CA VAL A 146 -6.70 -11.27 10.54
C VAL A 146 -7.21 -9.89 10.97
N LEU A 147 -7.31 -9.66 12.27
CA LEU A 147 -7.78 -8.40 12.82
C LEU A 147 -6.84 -7.24 12.47
N VAL A 148 -5.52 -7.44 12.54
CA VAL A 148 -4.52 -6.45 12.12
C VAL A 148 -4.69 -6.09 10.64
N PHE A 149 -4.88 -7.08 9.76
CA PHE A 149 -5.08 -6.85 8.34
C PHE A 149 -6.40 -6.11 8.06
N ALA A 150 -7.50 -6.51 8.72
CA ALA A 150 -8.80 -5.86 8.57
C ALA A 150 -8.76 -4.41 9.09
N ALA A 151 -8.15 -4.18 10.26
CA ALA A 151 -7.95 -2.84 10.81
C ALA A 151 -7.09 -1.99 9.87
N GLY A 152 -5.98 -2.53 9.37
CA GLY A 152 -5.14 -1.84 8.39
C GLY A 152 -5.91 -1.45 7.13
N ALA A 153 -6.76 -2.33 6.62
CA ALA A 153 -7.57 -2.04 5.44
C ALA A 153 -8.61 -0.93 5.65
N ILE A 154 -9.15 -0.80 6.87
CA ILE A 154 -10.10 0.26 7.23
C ILE A 154 -9.38 1.58 7.52
N LEU A 155 -8.27 1.52 8.27
CA LEU A 155 -7.51 2.69 8.68
C LEU A 155 -6.73 3.31 7.52
N PHE A 156 -6.31 2.53 6.52
CA PHE A 156 -5.58 3.03 5.37
C PHE A 156 -6.31 4.14 4.60
N PRO A 157 -7.56 3.95 4.13
CA PRO A 157 -8.30 5.03 3.45
C PRO A 157 -8.60 6.20 4.39
N VAL A 158 -8.83 5.97 5.68
CA VAL A 158 -9.03 7.06 6.65
C VAL A 158 -7.80 7.94 6.74
N GLY A 159 -6.61 7.34 6.88
CA GLY A 159 -5.35 8.09 6.97
C GLY A 159 -4.93 8.75 5.66
N ARG A 160 -5.14 8.08 4.51
CA ARG A 160 -4.61 8.54 3.21
C ARG A 160 -5.60 9.32 2.36
N ILE A 161 -6.87 8.91 2.31
CA ILE A 161 -7.92 9.62 1.57
C ILE A 161 -8.50 10.70 2.46
N GLY A 162 -8.78 10.40 3.72
CA GLY A 162 -9.25 11.39 4.69
C GLY A 162 -8.24 12.53 4.89
N GLY A 163 -6.95 12.20 5.07
CA GLY A 163 -5.88 13.19 5.15
C GLY A 163 -5.71 14.06 3.90
N PHE A 164 -6.05 13.53 2.72
CA PHE A 164 -6.02 14.30 1.46
C PHE A 164 -7.03 15.45 1.46
N TRP A 165 -8.13 15.39 2.21
CA TRP A 165 -9.07 16.52 2.31
C TRP A 165 -8.60 17.64 3.24
N TRP A 166 -7.62 17.37 4.11
CA TRP A 166 -7.09 18.33 5.08
C TRP A 166 -5.71 18.89 4.71
N ALA A 167 -5.08 18.34 3.67
CA ALA A 167 -3.74 18.71 3.23
C ALA A 167 -3.72 19.79 2.10
N PHE A 168 -4.90 20.29 1.70
CA PHE A 168 -5.09 21.38 0.74
C PHE A 168 -5.90 22.50 1.36
#